data_AF-A0A0F3PLI2-F1
#
_entry.id   AF-A0A0F3PLI2-F1
#
_cell.length_a   1.000
_cell.length_b   1.000
_cell.length_c   1.000
_cell.angle_alpha   90.00
_cell.angle_beta   90.00
_cell.angle_gamma   90.00
#
_symmetry.space_group_name_H-M   'P 1'
#
loop_
_entity.id
_entity.type
_entity.pdbx_description
1 polymer ?
#
loop_
_entity_poly.entity_id
_entity_poly.type
_entity_poly.pdbx_seq_one_letter_code
_entity_poly.pdbx_strand_id
1 'polypeptide(L)'
;MKNKTKGIRDSGSKEDDADTVYLLAKELAYDVVTGQTDNLAAALAKTSGKDIVQFAKAVEISSPNIDKKVCVTKKGSGSGKDKHAEYAETTGVKSSSANTSLCGDAAGTHSDGGASPQVLKDFVAKTLLGNGSKNWPTSTGTGSSTNDNAKAVAKDLVALNSDEKTIVAGLLAKTIEGGEVVEIRAVSSTSVMVNACYDLLSEGLGVVPYACVGLGGNFVGVVDGHITPKLAYRLKAGLSYQLSPEISAFAGGFYHRVVGDGIYDDLPAQLL
;
A
#
# COMPACT_ATOMS: atom_id res chain seq x y z
N MET A 1 19.51 26.44 48.22
CA MET A 1 20.71 25.70 47.76
C MET A 1 20.27 24.80 46.61
N LYS A 2 20.80 25.04 45.40
CA LYS A 2 21.63 24.09 44.61
C LYS A 2 20.85 22.82 44.19
N ASN A 3 20.69 22.47 42.92
CA ASN A 3 21.66 22.50 41.83
C ASN A 3 21.01 22.59 40.44
N LYS A 4 21.67 23.36 39.55
CA LYS A 4 21.61 23.18 38.10
C LYS A 4 22.35 21.89 37.75
N THR A 5 21.79 21.07 36.86
CA THR A 5 22.53 20.03 36.15
C THR A 5 22.42 20.29 34.65
N LYS A 6 23.58 20.46 34.04
CA LYS A 6 23.85 20.58 32.60
C LYS A 6 24.13 19.18 32.08
N GLY A 7 23.57 18.78 30.93
CA GLY A 7 23.94 17.54 30.23
C GLY A 7 23.22 17.46 28.90
N ILE A 8 23.84 17.93 27.82
CA ILE A 8 24.51 17.13 26.77
C ILE A 8 23.58 17.02 25.56
N ARG A 9 23.95 17.75 24.50
CA ARG A 9 23.55 17.48 23.13
C ARG A 9 24.10 16.11 22.76
N ASP A 10 23.23 15.22 22.31
CA ASP A 10 23.67 14.22 21.35
C ASP A 10 22.82 14.33 20.09
N SER A 11 23.55 14.34 19.00
CA SER A 11 23.17 14.54 17.63
C SER A 11 22.97 13.18 17.00
N GLY A 12 21.73 12.83 16.69
CA GLY A 12 21.39 11.60 15.98
C GLY A 12 20.27 11.88 14.98
N SER A 13 20.51 12.79 14.04
CA SER A 13 19.64 12.98 12.88
C SER A 13 19.84 11.84 11.89
N LYS A 14 18.80 11.04 11.72
CA LYS A 14 18.17 10.71 10.42
C LYS A 14 16.96 9.83 10.73
N GLU A 15 15.81 10.48 10.87
CA GLU A 15 14.55 9.88 10.46
C GLU A 15 14.71 9.59 8.95
N ASP A 16 14.79 8.30 8.60
CA ASP A 16 14.56 7.83 7.24
C ASP A 16 13.05 7.96 6.96
N ASP A 17 12.57 9.21 6.88
CA ASP A 17 11.22 9.56 6.43
C ASP A 17 11.30 10.02 4.98
N ALA A 18 11.53 9.06 4.08
CA ALA A 18 11.37 9.26 2.65
C ALA A 18 10.97 7.94 1.98
N ASP A 19 9.76 7.46 2.29
CA ASP A 19 8.98 6.55 1.44
C ASP A 19 7.51 6.43 1.91
N THR A 20 6.95 7.49 2.49
CA THR A 20 5.52 7.54 2.85
C THR A 20 4.82 8.55 1.94
N VAL A 21 4.47 8.10 0.74
CA VAL A 21 3.42 8.75 -0.04
C VAL A 21 2.12 8.59 0.75
N TYR A 22 1.73 9.63 1.47
CA TYR A 22 0.40 9.75 2.04
C TYR A 22 -0.60 9.91 0.89
N LEU A 23 -1.00 8.79 0.30
CA LEU A 23 -2.35 8.72 -0.28
C LEU A 23 -3.28 9.08 0.89
N LEU A 24 -4.22 9.98 0.68
CA LEU A 24 -5.45 10.04 1.49
C LEU A 24 -6.17 8.70 1.24
N ALA A 25 -5.60 7.62 1.78
CA ALA A 25 -6.12 6.28 1.65
C ALA A 25 -7.44 6.35 2.40
N LYS A 26 -8.51 6.35 1.60
CA LYS A 26 -9.86 6.26 2.12
C LYS A 26 -9.94 4.94 2.92
N GLU A 27 -10.82 4.95 3.91
CA GLU A 27 -10.85 4.04 5.06
C GLU A 27 -10.61 2.57 4.68
N LEU A 28 -11.24 2.08 3.60
CA LEU A 28 -11.13 0.69 3.15
C LEU A 28 -9.74 0.34 2.62
N ALA A 29 -9.17 1.20 1.77
CA ALA A 29 -7.85 0.98 1.19
C ALA A 29 -6.76 0.96 2.26
N TYR A 30 -6.85 1.88 3.23
CA TYR A 30 -5.92 1.95 4.35
C TYR A 30 -6.00 0.70 5.24
N ASP A 31 -7.21 0.28 5.61
CA ASP A 31 -7.40 -0.84 6.53
C ASP A 31 -6.93 -2.18 5.93
N VAL A 32 -7.07 -2.37 4.61
CA VAL A 32 -6.54 -3.56 3.91
C VAL A 32 -5.01 -3.63 3.99
N VAL A 33 -4.33 -2.53 3.63
CA VAL A 33 -2.85 -2.49 3.57
C VAL A 33 -2.25 -2.61 4.97
N THR A 34 -2.87 -1.97 5.96
CA THR A 34 -2.40 -2.01 7.37
C THR A 34 -2.88 -3.24 8.14
N GLY A 35 -3.78 -4.04 7.56
CA GLY A 35 -4.28 -5.27 8.16
C GLY A 35 -5.26 -5.07 9.31
N GLN A 36 -5.95 -3.94 9.37
CA GLN A 36 -6.96 -3.62 10.39
C GLN A 36 -8.27 -4.35 10.12
N THR A 37 -8.30 -5.67 10.40
CA THR A 37 -9.43 -6.55 10.03
C THR A 37 -10.78 -6.08 10.61
N ASP A 38 -10.82 -5.64 11.86
CA ASP A 38 -12.07 -5.23 12.51
C ASP A 38 -12.59 -3.89 11.96
N ASN A 39 -11.69 -2.94 11.69
CA ASN A 39 -12.05 -1.65 11.07
C ASN A 39 -12.51 -1.84 9.64
N LEU A 40 -11.78 -2.64 8.86
CA LEU A 40 -12.17 -3.02 7.49
C LEU A 40 -13.55 -3.68 7.47
N ALA A 41 -13.81 -4.63 8.38
CA ALA A 41 -15.10 -5.29 8.47
C ALA A 41 -16.24 -4.31 8.81
N ALA A 42 -15.98 -3.36 9.72
CA ALA A 42 -16.95 -2.33 10.09
C ALA A 42 -17.23 -1.34 8.94
N ALA A 43 -16.21 -0.96 8.18
CA ALA A 43 -16.34 -0.11 7.01
C ALA A 43 -17.07 -0.83 5.86
N LEU A 44 -16.68 -2.07 5.53
CA LEU A 44 -17.34 -2.91 4.53
C LEU A 44 -18.81 -3.17 4.87
N ALA A 45 -19.15 -3.31 6.15
CA ALA A 45 -20.54 -3.49 6.58
C ALA A 45 -21.43 -2.27 6.30
N LYS A 46 -20.84 -1.07 6.17
CA LYS A 46 -21.55 0.17 5.78
C LYS A 46 -21.62 0.35 4.26
N THR A 47 -20.79 -0.37 3.51
CA THR A 47 -20.79 -0.35 2.04
C THR A 47 -22.03 -1.06 1.48
N SER A 48 -22.64 -0.50 0.44
CA SER A 48 -23.79 -1.12 -0.20
C SER A 48 -23.40 -2.42 -0.90
N GLY A 49 -24.31 -3.41 -0.93
CA GLY A 49 -24.05 -4.66 -1.66
C GLY A 49 -23.79 -4.43 -3.15
N LYS A 50 -24.37 -3.37 -3.73
CA LYS A 50 -24.14 -2.97 -5.13
C LYS A 50 -22.68 -2.57 -5.37
N ASP A 51 -22.06 -1.83 -4.45
CA ASP A 51 -20.67 -1.40 -4.59
C ASP A 51 -19.72 -2.59 -4.39
N ILE A 52 -20.06 -3.54 -3.50
CA ILE A 52 -19.33 -4.80 -3.35
C ILE A 52 -19.37 -5.64 -4.61
N VAL A 53 -20.53 -5.67 -5.30
CA VAL A 53 -20.63 -6.32 -6.61
C VAL A 53 -19.69 -5.68 -7.62
N GLN A 54 -19.61 -4.34 -7.66
CA GLN A 54 -18.70 -3.64 -8.59
C GLN A 54 -17.25 -3.91 -8.25
N PHE A 55 -16.90 -3.89 -6.96
CA PHE A 55 -15.58 -4.25 -6.47
C PHE A 55 -15.20 -5.67 -6.91
N ALA A 56 -16.06 -6.67 -6.67
CA ALA A 56 -15.78 -8.05 -7.07
C ALA A 56 -15.61 -8.21 -8.59
N LYS A 57 -16.41 -7.51 -9.41
CA LYS A 57 -16.24 -7.48 -10.86
C LYS A 57 -14.90 -6.89 -11.28
N ALA A 58 -14.47 -5.81 -10.61
CA ALA A 58 -13.17 -5.22 -10.87
C ALA A 58 -12.02 -6.16 -10.46
N VAL A 59 -12.15 -6.89 -9.35
CA VAL A 59 -11.18 -7.93 -8.95
C VAL A 59 -11.14 -9.07 -9.97
N GLU A 60 -12.29 -9.57 -10.44
CA GLU A 60 -12.34 -10.64 -11.45
C GLU A 60 -11.61 -10.24 -12.74
N ILE A 61 -11.84 -9.01 -13.22
CA ILE A 61 -11.27 -8.50 -14.48
C ILE A 61 -9.78 -8.20 -14.32
N SER A 62 -9.41 -7.43 -13.30
CA SER A 62 -8.06 -6.90 -13.15
C SER A 62 -7.10 -7.87 -12.44
N SER A 63 -7.63 -8.80 -11.64
CA SER A 63 -6.82 -9.66 -10.77
C SER A 63 -7.48 -11.02 -10.50
N PRO A 64 -7.65 -11.87 -11.52
CA PRO A 64 -8.34 -13.16 -11.40
C PRO A 64 -7.66 -14.14 -10.43
N ASN A 65 -6.39 -13.93 -10.09
CA ASN A 65 -5.70 -14.72 -9.07
C ASN A 65 -6.11 -14.32 -7.65
N ILE A 66 -6.47 -13.05 -7.43
CA ILE A 66 -7.00 -12.55 -6.15
C ILE A 66 -8.45 -12.99 -5.97
N ASP A 67 -9.28 -12.93 -7.04
CA ASP A 67 -10.65 -13.46 -7.03
C ASP A 67 -10.70 -14.90 -6.48
N LYS A 68 -9.75 -15.74 -6.91
CA LYS A 68 -9.62 -17.14 -6.47
C LYS A 68 -9.19 -17.36 -5.02
N LYS A 69 -8.80 -16.31 -4.30
CA LYS A 69 -8.32 -16.37 -2.90
C LYS A 69 -9.32 -15.82 -1.90
N VAL A 70 -10.33 -15.08 -2.36
CA VAL A 70 -11.32 -14.42 -1.51
C VAL A 70 -12.63 -15.18 -1.58
N CYS A 71 -13.30 -15.36 -0.44
CA CYS A 71 -14.53 -16.11 -0.33
C CYS A 71 -14.41 -17.52 -0.92
N VAL A 72 -13.31 -18.22 -0.66
CA VAL A 72 -13.11 -19.58 -1.18
C VAL A 72 -13.91 -20.57 -0.33
N THR A 73 -14.93 -21.20 -0.90
CA THR A 73 -15.73 -22.21 -0.21
C THR A 73 -14.87 -23.42 0.16
N LYS A 74 -15.09 -23.98 1.35
CA LYS A 74 -14.24 -25.04 1.91
C LYS A 74 -14.94 -26.39 1.89
N LYS A 75 -14.13 -27.43 1.97
CA LYS A 75 -14.61 -28.82 2.08
C LYS A 75 -15.35 -29.04 3.40
N GLY A 76 -16.33 -29.92 3.36
CA GLY A 76 -17.05 -30.33 4.56
C GLY A 76 -16.32 -31.37 5.39
N SER A 77 -17.07 -32.07 6.22
CA SER A 77 -16.57 -33.15 7.08
C SER A 77 -17.41 -34.41 6.92
N GLY A 78 -16.93 -35.54 7.43
CA GLY A 78 -17.65 -36.82 7.31
C GLY A 78 -17.94 -37.17 5.83
N SER A 79 -19.20 -37.43 5.51
CA SER A 79 -19.63 -37.78 4.14
C SER A 79 -19.49 -36.62 3.14
N GLY A 80 -19.37 -35.38 3.61
CA GLY A 80 -19.14 -34.18 2.80
C GLY A 80 -17.67 -33.80 2.62
N LYS A 81 -16.73 -34.62 3.12
CA LYS A 81 -15.28 -34.28 3.16
C LYS A 81 -14.64 -33.98 1.80
N ASP A 82 -15.19 -34.52 0.72
CA ASP A 82 -14.66 -34.35 -0.64
C ASP A 82 -15.44 -33.30 -1.44
N LYS A 83 -16.39 -32.62 -0.80
CA LYS A 83 -17.31 -31.65 -1.42
C LYS A 83 -17.13 -30.27 -0.81
N HIS A 84 -17.10 -29.25 -1.65
CA HIS A 84 -17.10 -27.85 -1.22
C HIS A 84 -18.52 -27.34 -1.00
N ALA A 85 -18.67 -26.32 -0.17
CA ALA A 85 -19.94 -25.59 -0.10
C ALA A 85 -20.26 -24.97 -1.47
N GLU A 86 -21.54 -24.78 -1.75
CA GLU A 86 -21.98 -24.06 -2.95
C GLU A 86 -22.70 -22.78 -2.55
N TYR A 87 -22.34 -21.67 -3.19
CA TYR A 87 -23.03 -20.41 -2.96
C TYR A 87 -24.46 -20.47 -3.45
N ALA A 88 -25.36 -19.98 -2.61
CA ALA A 88 -26.79 -19.93 -2.82
C ALA A 88 -27.40 -18.70 -2.12
N GLU A 89 -28.69 -18.51 -2.32
CA GLU A 89 -29.44 -17.41 -1.69
C GLU A 89 -29.60 -17.55 -0.17
N THR A 90 -29.51 -18.76 0.37
CA THR A 90 -29.73 -19.05 1.78
C THR A 90 -28.87 -20.23 2.20
N THR A 91 -28.24 -20.10 3.37
CA THR A 91 -27.49 -21.17 4.01
C THR A 91 -28.45 -22.23 4.55
N GLY A 92 -28.29 -23.46 4.08
CA GLY A 92 -29.08 -24.59 4.55
C GLY A 92 -28.46 -25.30 5.75
N VAL A 93 -29.17 -26.30 6.29
CA VAL A 93 -28.69 -27.09 7.42
C VAL A 93 -27.57 -28.01 6.96
N LYS A 94 -26.40 -27.94 7.63
CA LYS A 94 -25.17 -28.66 7.22
C LYS A 94 -25.33 -30.19 7.15
N SER A 95 -26.28 -30.78 7.87
CA SER A 95 -26.54 -32.23 7.79
C SER A 95 -27.29 -32.65 6.53
N SER A 96 -27.96 -31.72 5.83
CA SER A 96 -28.85 -32.00 4.71
C SER A 96 -28.55 -31.19 3.45
N SER A 97 -27.65 -30.22 3.49
CA SER A 97 -27.28 -29.39 2.33
C SER A 97 -25.88 -28.81 2.45
N ALA A 98 -25.18 -28.71 1.32
CA ALA A 98 -23.91 -27.99 1.19
C ALA A 98 -24.06 -26.50 0.81
N ASN A 99 -25.29 -26.01 0.65
CA ASN A 99 -25.55 -24.62 0.25
C ASN A 99 -25.18 -23.62 1.34
N THR A 100 -24.58 -22.50 0.93
CA THR A 100 -24.21 -21.40 1.82
C THR A 100 -24.46 -20.03 1.21
N SER A 101 -24.83 -19.07 2.05
CA SER A 101 -24.82 -17.63 1.73
C SER A 101 -23.71 -16.87 2.47
N LEU A 102 -22.81 -17.60 3.13
CA LEU A 102 -21.69 -17.05 3.89
C LEU A 102 -20.39 -17.18 3.09
N CYS A 103 -19.71 -16.06 2.87
CA CYS A 103 -18.40 -15.99 2.22
C CYS A 103 -17.37 -16.92 2.91
N GLY A 104 -16.75 -17.80 2.13
CA GLY A 104 -15.67 -18.68 2.58
C GLY A 104 -16.10 -19.82 3.51
N ASP A 105 -17.40 -20.13 3.55
CA ASP A 105 -17.98 -21.16 4.40
C ASP A 105 -17.66 -22.58 3.91
N ALA A 106 -17.73 -23.54 4.82
CA ALA A 106 -17.43 -24.95 4.56
C ALA A 106 -18.70 -25.74 4.25
N ALA A 107 -18.58 -26.80 3.45
CA ALA A 107 -19.70 -27.74 3.29
C ALA A 107 -20.02 -28.41 4.64
N GLY A 108 -21.21 -28.99 4.72
CA GLY A 108 -21.60 -29.75 5.91
C GLY A 108 -21.13 -31.21 5.88
N THR A 109 -21.92 -32.09 6.47
CA THR A 109 -21.72 -33.54 6.36
C THR A 109 -22.46 -34.15 5.18
N HIS A 110 -23.25 -33.35 4.47
CA HIS A 110 -23.99 -33.78 3.29
C HIS A 110 -23.10 -33.79 2.04
N SER A 111 -23.41 -34.65 1.07
CA SER A 111 -22.54 -34.95 -0.08
C SER A 111 -22.99 -34.31 -1.41
N ASP A 112 -23.96 -33.38 -1.35
CA ASP A 112 -24.52 -32.65 -2.50
C ASP A 112 -23.71 -31.41 -2.91
N GLY A 113 -22.57 -31.14 -2.27
CA GLY A 113 -21.73 -30.00 -2.59
C GLY A 113 -20.94 -30.12 -3.89
N GLY A 114 -20.25 -29.03 -4.23
CA GLY A 114 -19.50 -28.87 -5.46
C GLY A 114 -18.18 -29.64 -5.47
N ALA A 115 -17.77 -30.10 -6.66
CA ALA A 115 -16.48 -30.76 -6.85
C ALA A 115 -15.29 -29.78 -6.74
N SER A 116 -15.51 -28.52 -7.12
CA SER A 116 -14.51 -27.44 -7.08
C SER A 116 -14.95 -26.33 -6.12
N PRO A 117 -14.01 -25.59 -5.52
CA PRO A 117 -14.35 -24.46 -4.70
C PRO A 117 -14.94 -23.33 -5.55
N GLN A 118 -15.89 -22.61 -4.98
CA GLN A 118 -16.41 -21.35 -5.50
C GLN A 118 -15.71 -20.18 -4.80
N VAL A 119 -15.65 -19.03 -5.48
CA VAL A 119 -14.80 -17.90 -5.09
C VAL A 119 -15.60 -16.58 -5.07
N LEU A 120 -14.93 -15.43 -4.94
CA LEU A 120 -15.59 -14.13 -4.75
C LEU A 120 -16.64 -13.81 -5.83
N LYS A 121 -16.34 -14.03 -7.11
CA LYS A 121 -17.34 -13.83 -8.18
C LYS A 121 -18.57 -14.72 -8.06
N ASP A 122 -18.41 -15.96 -7.60
CA ASP A 122 -19.52 -16.90 -7.42
C ASP A 122 -20.38 -16.46 -6.23
N PHE A 123 -19.74 -16.01 -5.15
CA PHE A 123 -20.42 -15.40 -4.00
C PHE A 123 -21.27 -14.22 -4.46
N VAL A 124 -20.70 -13.30 -5.25
CA VAL A 124 -21.46 -12.16 -5.74
C VAL A 124 -22.60 -12.55 -6.68
N ALA A 125 -22.36 -13.49 -7.60
CA ALA A 125 -23.36 -13.93 -8.57
C ALA A 125 -24.52 -14.68 -7.92
N LYS A 126 -24.23 -15.64 -7.02
CA LYS A 126 -25.22 -16.59 -6.50
C LYS A 126 -25.81 -16.18 -5.15
N THR A 127 -25.06 -15.42 -4.35
CA THR A 127 -25.48 -15.03 -2.99
C THR A 127 -25.93 -13.57 -2.94
N LEU A 128 -25.24 -12.65 -3.61
CA LEU A 128 -25.64 -11.24 -3.73
C LEU A 128 -26.55 -10.98 -4.96
N LEU A 129 -26.90 -12.04 -5.70
CA LEU A 129 -27.76 -11.98 -6.90
C LEU A 129 -27.22 -11.08 -8.02
N GLY A 130 -25.90 -10.84 -8.04
CA GLY A 130 -25.23 -10.00 -9.03
C GLY A 130 -25.60 -8.51 -8.99
N ASN A 131 -26.51 -8.08 -8.13
CA ASN A 131 -26.92 -6.68 -7.95
C ASN A 131 -26.74 -6.19 -6.49
N GLY A 132 -26.42 -7.08 -5.55
CA GLY A 132 -26.20 -6.75 -4.15
C GLY A 132 -27.48 -6.61 -3.33
N SER A 133 -28.62 -7.07 -3.81
CA SER A 133 -29.92 -6.87 -3.15
C SER A 133 -30.15 -7.81 -1.95
N LYS A 134 -29.33 -8.84 -1.79
CA LYS A 134 -29.50 -9.88 -0.77
C LYS A 134 -28.16 -10.27 -0.15
N ASN A 135 -28.21 -10.77 1.09
CA ASN A 135 -27.08 -11.36 1.82
C ASN A 135 -25.86 -10.46 2.07
N TRP A 136 -26.01 -9.14 1.91
CA TRP A 136 -24.98 -8.17 2.28
C TRP A 136 -25.53 -7.13 3.27
N PRO A 137 -24.81 -6.80 4.37
CA PRO A 137 -23.53 -7.36 4.83
C PRO A 137 -23.65 -8.67 5.64
N THR A 138 -24.85 -9.20 5.79
CA THR A 138 -25.16 -10.37 6.64
C THR A 138 -25.76 -11.48 5.79
N SER A 139 -25.30 -12.72 5.99
CA SER A 139 -25.80 -13.93 5.36
C SER A 139 -27.24 -14.26 5.80
N THR A 140 -27.94 -15.13 5.07
CA THR A 140 -29.30 -15.58 5.41
C THR A 140 -29.31 -17.08 5.68
N GLY A 141 -30.11 -17.51 6.65
CA GLY A 141 -30.36 -18.93 6.93
C GLY A 141 -29.64 -19.43 8.18
N THR A 142 -29.33 -20.72 8.22
CA THR A 142 -28.77 -21.37 9.40
C THR A 142 -27.38 -20.83 9.73
N GLY A 143 -27.16 -20.42 10.99
CA GLY A 143 -25.86 -19.94 11.47
C GLY A 143 -25.51 -18.50 11.09
N SER A 144 -26.46 -17.76 10.50
CA SER A 144 -26.28 -16.33 10.19
C SER A 144 -25.99 -15.53 11.46
N SER A 145 -25.07 -14.58 11.35
CA SER A 145 -24.76 -13.64 12.43
C SER A 145 -24.47 -12.24 11.88
N THR A 146 -24.71 -11.21 12.68
CA THR A 146 -24.58 -9.82 12.23
C THR A 146 -23.23 -9.52 11.60
N ASN A 147 -23.29 -9.04 10.35
CA ASN A 147 -22.16 -8.64 9.49
C ASN A 147 -21.15 -9.77 9.21
N ASP A 148 -21.57 -11.03 9.27
CA ASP A 148 -20.70 -12.19 9.02
C ASP A 148 -20.04 -12.17 7.64
N ASN A 149 -20.76 -11.79 6.58
CA ASN A 149 -20.19 -11.66 5.23
C ASN A 149 -19.16 -10.54 5.15
N ALA A 150 -19.43 -9.36 5.73
CA ALA A 150 -18.45 -8.29 5.78
C ALA A 150 -17.17 -8.70 6.54
N LYS A 151 -17.32 -9.39 7.67
CA LYS A 151 -16.19 -9.93 8.46
C LYS A 151 -15.40 -10.99 7.70
N ALA A 152 -16.09 -11.89 7.00
CA ALA A 152 -15.46 -12.94 6.22
C ALA A 152 -14.65 -12.36 5.04
N VAL A 153 -15.23 -11.42 4.30
CA VAL A 153 -14.53 -10.71 3.23
C VAL A 153 -13.31 -9.96 3.78
N ALA A 154 -13.47 -9.17 4.84
CA ALA A 154 -12.37 -8.43 5.46
C ALA A 154 -11.19 -9.35 5.85
N LYS A 155 -11.51 -10.49 6.46
CA LYS A 155 -10.52 -11.48 6.88
C LYS A 155 -9.73 -12.04 5.70
N ASP A 156 -10.40 -12.38 4.60
CA ASP A 156 -9.74 -12.90 3.42
C ASP A 156 -8.88 -11.83 2.73
N LEU A 157 -9.35 -10.57 2.64
CA LEU A 157 -8.57 -9.46 2.07
C LEU A 157 -7.31 -9.15 2.88
N VAL A 158 -7.39 -9.17 4.22
CA VAL A 158 -6.24 -8.94 5.10
C VAL A 158 -5.26 -10.12 5.10
N ALA A 159 -5.70 -11.32 4.70
CA ALA A 159 -4.84 -12.50 4.59
C ALA A 159 -4.02 -12.56 3.28
N LEU A 160 -4.27 -11.64 2.33
CA LEU A 160 -3.49 -11.54 1.09
C LEU A 160 -2.04 -11.10 1.35
N ASN A 161 -1.15 -11.34 0.39
CA ASN A 161 0.23 -10.84 0.47
C ASN A 161 0.28 -9.31 0.24
N SER A 162 1.43 -8.69 0.51
CA SER A 162 1.58 -7.22 0.45
C SER A 162 1.25 -6.62 -0.92
N ASP A 163 1.68 -7.26 -2.01
CA ASP A 163 1.42 -6.77 -3.37
C ASP A 163 -0.08 -6.89 -3.72
N GLU A 164 -0.69 -8.02 -3.37
CA GLU A 164 -2.12 -8.27 -3.56
C GLU A 164 -2.99 -7.29 -2.74
N LYS A 165 -2.56 -6.96 -1.52
CA LYS A 165 -3.22 -5.94 -0.68
C LYS A 165 -3.20 -4.57 -1.34
N THR A 166 -2.06 -4.16 -1.91
CA THR A 166 -1.94 -2.88 -2.62
C THR A 166 -2.88 -2.83 -3.82
N ILE A 167 -2.98 -3.92 -4.59
CA ILE A 167 -3.91 -4.02 -5.73
C ILE A 167 -5.37 -3.91 -5.25
N VAL A 168 -5.75 -4.67 -4.22
CA VAL A 168 -7.11 -4.64 -3.64
C VAL A 168 -7.44 -3.26 -3.10
N ALA A 169 -6.51 -2.63 -2.39
CA ALA A 169 -6.68 -1.29 -1.84
C ALA A 169 -6.94 -0.27 -2.96
N GLY A 170 -6.20 -0.35 -4.07
CA GLY A 170 -6.46 0.45 -5.26
C GLY A 170 -7.85 0.20 -5.86
N LEU A 171 -8.28 -1.06 -5.96
CA LEU A 171 -9.61 -1.39 -6.46
C LEU A 171 -10.74 -0.92 -5.54
N LEU A 172 -10.58 -1.02 -4.21
CA LEU A 172 -11.54 -0.50 -3.24
C LEU A 172 -11.67 1.03 -3.35
N ALA A 173 -10.52 1.72 -3.41
CA ALA A 173 -10.48 3.16 -3.61
C ALA A 173 -11.20 3.58 -4.90
N LYS A 174 -10.92 2.88 -6.02
CA LYS A 174 -11.51 3.18 -7.33
C LYS A 174 -13.00 2.90 -7.41
N THR A 175 -13.46 1.77 -6.85
CA THR A 175 -14.83 1.26 -7.07
C THR A 175 -15.84 1.71 -6.03
N ILE A 176 -15.46 1.73 -4.75
CA ILE A 176 -16.37 2.01 -3.65
C ILE A 176 -16.21 3.47 -3.21
N GLU A 177 -14.97 3.89 -3.06
CA GLU A 177 -14.71 5.15 -2.40
C GLU A 177 -14.68 6.31 -3.41
N GLY A 178 -14.58 6.02 -4.71
CA GLY A 178 -14.54 7.01 -5.80
C GLY A 178 -13.25 7.82 -5.81
N GLY A 179 -12.14 7.21 -5.37
CA GLY A 179 -10.79 7.78 -5.48
C GLY A 179 -10.14 7.42 -6.81
N GLU A 180 -9.41 8.36 -7.38
CA GLU A 180 -8.53 8.11 -8.52
C GLU A 180 -7.20 7.56 -7.97
N VAL A 181 -6.76 6.40 -8.47
CA VAL A 181 -5.55 5.72 -7.98
C VAL A 181 -4.45 5.90 -9.00
N VAL A 182 -3.33 6.46 -8.53
CA VAL A 182 -2.13 6.70 -9.34
C VAL A 182 -1.00 5.85 -8.79
N GLU A 183 -0.39 5.03 -9.64
CA GLU A 183 0.79 4.23 -9.27
C GLU A 183 2.07 5.05 -9.54
N ILE A 184 2.86 5.31 -8.50
CA ILE A 184 4.19 5.93 -8.64
C ILE A 184 5.25 4.82 -8.51
N ARG A 185 5.73 4.31 -9.64
CA ARG A 185 6.69 3.19 -9.68
C ARG A 185 8.11 3.55 -9.26
N ALA A 186 8.51 4.81 -9.45
CA ALA A 186 9.81 5.32 -9.04
C ALA A 186 9.82 6.85 -9.04
N VAL A 187 10.55 7.41 -8.09
CA VAL A 187 10.95 8.82 -8.08
C VAL A 187 12.46 8.87 -8.24
N SER A 188 12.96 9.43 -9.34
CA SER A 188 14.41 9.60 -9.56
C SER A 188 14.79 11.07 -9.39
N SER A 189 15.74 11.37 -8.51
CA SER A 189 16.27 12.72 -8.33
C SER A 189 17.73 12.77 -8.78
N THR A 190 18.00 13.43 -9.90
CA THR A 190 19.35 13.67 -10.42
C THR A 190 19.69 15.14 -10.25
N SER A 191 20.72 15.46 -9.47
CA SER A 191 21.19 16.85 -9.32
C SER A 191 22.45 17.11 -10.14
N VAL A 192 22.44 18.16 -10.97
CA VAL A 192 23.64 18.66 -11.68
C VAL A 192 24.03 19.98 -11.04
N MET A 193 25.25 20.04 -10.48
CA MET A 193 25.73 21.21 -9.71
C MET A 193 27.09 21.67 -10.21
N VAL A 194 27.24 22.98 -10.39
CA VAL A 194 28.53 23.65 -10.64
C VAL A 194 29.00 24.26 -9.33
N ASN A 195 30.19 23.91 -8.85
CA ASN A 195 30.74 24.41 -7.58
C ASN A 195 31.91 25.37 -7.85
N ALA A 196 31.88 26.54 -7.21
CA ALA A 196 33.02 27.42 -7.05
C ALA A 196 33.65 27.15 -5.69
N CYS A 197 34.90 26.72 -5.66
CA CYS A 197 35.63 26.35 -4.45
C CYS A 197 36.77 27.33 -4.17
N TYR A 198 37.04 27.53 -2.88
CA TYR A 198 38.17 28.30 -2.39
C TYR A 198 38.97 27.44 -1.40
N ASP A 199 40.25 27.30 -1.68
CA ASP A 199 41.21 26.62 -0.82
C ASP A 199 41.82 27.64 0.13
N LEU A 200 41.56 27.47 1.42
CA LEU A 200 42.13 28.27 2.48
C LEU A 200 43.52 27.71 2.76
N LEU A 201 44.53 28.26 2.08
CA LEU A 201 45.93 27.89 2.30
C LEU A 201 46.28 28.14 3.77
N SER A 202 46.61 27.05 4.47
CA SER A 202 47.13 27.09 5.84
C SER A 202 48.62 26.80 5.76
N GLU A 203 49.46 27.80 6.06
CA GLU A 203 50.90 27.62 6.08
C GLU A 203 51.28 26.58 7.16
N GLY A 204 51.88 25.46 6.75
CA GLY A 204 52.57 24.53 7.66
C GLY A 204 51.87 23.21 8.01
N LEU A 205 50.67 22.92 7.50
CA LEU A 205 50.04 21.59 7.62
C LEU A 205 49.74 21.02 6.24
N GLY A 206 50.00 19.73 6.01
CA GLY A 206 49.61 19.00 4.77
C GLY A 206 48.10 18.87 4.56
N VAL A 207 47.29 19.64 5.29
CA VAL A 207 45.83 19.69 5.25
C VAL A 207 45.41 21.11 4.85
N VAL A 208 44.66 21.21 3.76
CA VAL A 208 44.12 22.46 3.19
C VAL A 208 42.61 22.50 3.44
N PRO A 209 42.12 23.37 4.34
CA PRO A 209 40.69 23.60 4.44
C PRO A 209 40.14 24.17 3.13
N TYR A 210 38.95 23.71 2.73
CA TYR A 210 38.27 24.21 1.54
C TYR A 210 36.80 24.49 1.81
N ALA A 211 36.27 25.49 1.11
CA ALA A 211 34.85 25.80 1.09
C ALA A 211 34.39 25.98 -0.36
N CYS A 212 33.22 25.46 -0.69
CA CYS A 212 32.60 25.62 -2.00
C CYS A 212 31.17 26.11 -1.88
N VAL A 213 30.77 26.98 -2.81
CA VAL A 213 29.38 27.31 -3.09
C VAL A 213 29.04 26.78 -4.48
N GLY A 214 27.95 26.03 -4.56
CA GLY A 214 27.47 25.41 -5.78
C GLY A 214 26.08 25.88 -6.12
N LEU A 215 25.85 26.08 -7.41
CA LEU A 215 24.55 26.39 -8.00
C LEU A 215 24.28 25.36 -9.10
N GLY A 216 23.03 24.97 -9.25
CA GLY A 216 22.67 23.98 -10.25
C GLY A 216 21.18 23.71 -10.31
N GLY A 217 20.85 22.58 -10.93
CA GLY A 217 19.48 22.10 -11.08
C GLY A 217 19.31 20.75 -10.42
N ASN A 218 18.21 20.57 -9.68
CA ASN A 218 17.71 19.26 -9.33
C ASN A 218 16.61 18.85 -10.32
N PHE A 219 16.77 17.68 -10.92
CA PHE A 219 15.85 17.11 -11.88
C PHE A 219 15.14 15.94 -11.20
N VAL A 220 13.86 16.10 -10.88
CA VAL A 220 13.03 15.00 -10.39
C VAL A 220 12.23 14.48 -11.57
N GLY A 221 12.48 13.23 -11.93
CA GLY A 221 11.72 12.51 -12.93
C GLY A 221 10.76 11.54 -12.23
N VAL A 222 9.47 11.71 -12.51
CA VAL A 222 8.44 10.68 -12.31
C VAL A 222 8.05 10.21 -13.72
N VAL A 223 7.83 8.90 -13.87
CA VAL A 223 7.71 8.17 -15.15
C VAL A 223 6.91 8.93 -16.22
N ASP A 224 7.40 8.93 -17.47
CA ASP A 224 6.96 9.71 -18.66
C ASP A 224 7.57 11.11 -18.89
N GLY A 225 8.92 11.19 -18.92
CA GLY A 225 9.64 12.14 -19.77
C GLY A 225 9.56 13.63 -19.43
N HIS A 226 8.75 14.02 -18.43
CA HIS A 226 8.64 15.39 -17.96
C HIS A 226 9.67 15.64 -16.87
N ILE A 227 10.67 16.43 -17.23
CA ILE A 227 11.74 16.84 -16.32
C ILE A 227 11.41 18.27 -15.87
N THR A 228 11.04 18.44 -14.60
CA THR A 228 10.81 19.78 -14.02
C THR A 228 12.10 20.25 -13.34
N PRO A 229 12.92 21.12 -13.99
CA PRO A 229 14.16 21.59 -13.40
C PRO A 229 13.86 22.55 -12.25
N LYS A 230 14.32 22.23 -11.05
CA LYS A 230 14.33 23.19 -9.93
C LYS A 230 15.73 23.68 -9.67
N LEU A 231 15.88 24.99 -9.47
CA LEU A 231 17.14 25.58 -9.04
C LEU A 231 17.52 25.02 -7.67
N ALA A 232 18.77 24.64 -7.50
CA ALA A 232 19.31 24.14 -6.25
C ALA A 232 20.63 24.81 -5.94
N TYR A 233 20.93 24.96 -4.65
CA TYR A 233 22.22 25.43 -4.17
C TYR A 233 22.84 24.42 -3.22
N ARG A 234 24.17 24.35 -3.23
CA ARG A 234 24.95 23.46 -2.38
C ARG A 234 26.06 24.23 -1.71
N LEU A 235 26.22 24.08 -0.40
CA LEU A 235 27.36 24.57 0.35
C LEU A 235 28.19 23.36 0.75
N LYS A 236 29.47 23.33 0.43
CA LYS A 236 30.39 22.25 0.80
C LYS A 236 31.55 22.84 1.59
N ALA A 237 31.95 22.19 2.67
CA ALA A 237 33.12 22.60 3.44
C ALA A 237 33.84 21.37 3.97
N GLY A 238 35.16 21.42 4.00
CA GLY A 238 35.96 20.27 4.39
C GLY A 238 37.45 20.54 4.47
N LEU A 239 38.19 19.46 4.55
CA LEU A 239 39.63 19.40 4.59
C LEU A 239 40.11 18.55 3.42
N SER A 240 41.11 19.03 2.70
CA SER A 240 41.81 18.33 1.64
C SER A 240 43.22 17.99 2.12
N TYR A 241 43.62 16.73 2.07
CA TYR A 241 44.94 16.25 2.45
C TYR A 241 45.70 15.84 1.19
N GLN A 242 46.87 16.44 0.95
CA GLN A 242 47.72 16.06 -0.17
C GLN A 242 48.53 14.82 0.18
N LEU A 243 48.22 13.70 -0.49
CA LEU A 243 48.96 12.45 -0.36
C LEU A 243 50.24 12.47 -1.22
N SER A 244 50.16 13.11 -2.39
CA SER A 244 51.25 13.34 -3.35
C SER A 244 50.93 14.58 -4.20
N PRO A 245 51.87 15.13 -4.99
CA PRO A 245 51.62 16.30 -5.85
C PRO A 245 50.42 16.13 -6.80
N GLU A 246 50.08 14.90 -7.22
CA GLU A 246 48.93 14.65 -8.10
C GLU A 246 47.69 14.07 -7.38
N ILE A 247 47.79 13.64 -6.11
CA ILE A 247 46.71 12.94 -5.41
C ILE A 247 46.35 13.66 -4.11
N SER A 248 45.09 14.07 -4.02
CA SER A 248 44.51 14.65 -2.81
C SER A 248 43.31 13.83 -2.32
N ALA A 249 43.25 13.59 -1.01
CA ALA A 249 42.09 13.02 -0.34
C ALA A 249 41.27 14.14 0.31
N PHE A 250 39.95 14.15 0.16
CA PHE A 250 39.08 15.17 0.75
C PHE A 250 38.04 14.55 1.68
N ALA A 251 37.85 15.17 2.84
CA ALA A 251 36.76 14.87 3.76
C ALA A 251 35.97 16.15 3.98
N GLY A 252 34.64 16.10 3.93
CA GLY A 252 33.83 17.30 4.08
C GLY A 252 32.34 17.02 4.15
N GLY A 253 31.63 17.96 4.74
CA GLY A 253 30.18 17.99 4.74
C GLY A 253 29.64 18.82 3.58
N PHE A 254 28.41 18.55 3.18
CA PHE A 254 27.69 19.45 2.31
C PHE A 254 26.25 19.64 2.79
N TYR A 255 25.75 20.84 2.56
CA TYR A 255 24.34 21.19 2.67
C TYR A 255 23.81 21.39 1.25
N HIS A 256 22.75 20.68 0.88
CA HIS A 256 22.09 20.81 -0.41
C HIS A 256 20.66 21.27 -0.17
N ARG A 257 20.20 22.28 -0.91
CA ARG A 257 18.82 22.76 -0.84
C ARG A 257 18.30 23.10 -2.23
N VAL A 258 17.11 22.60 -2.53
CA VAL A 258 16.34 22.99 -3.71
C VAL A 258 15.54 24.24 -3.37
N VAL A 259 15.57 25.23 -4.26
CA VAL A 259 14.86 26.51 -4.11
C VAL A 259 13.37 26.29 -4.43
N GLY A 260 12.51 26.76 -3.54
CA GLY A 260 11.06 26.59 -3.62
C GLY A 260 10.48 25.97 -2.34
N ASP A 261 9.19 25.73 -2.36
CA ASP A 261 8.39 25.05 -1.32
C ASP A 261 8.54 23.52 -1.31
N GLY A 262 9.34 22.97 -2.24
CA GLY A 262 9.47 21.52 -2.42
C GLY A 262 8.29 20.88 -3.17
N ILE A 263 7.29 21.66 -3.62
CA ILE A 263 6.09 21.15 -4.30
C ILE A 263 6.39 20.95 -5.79
N TYR A 264 6.38 19.70 -6.25
CA TYR A 264 6.45 19.39 -7.68
C TYR A 264 5.03 19.30 -8.22
N ASP A 265 4.58 20.34 -8.91
CA ASP A 265 3.31 20.36 -9.63
C ASP A 265 3.43 19.54 -10.94
N ASP A 266 2.33 18.94 -11.38
CA ASP A 266 2.21 18.16 -12.63
C ASP A 266 3.18 16.97 -12.76
N LEU A 267 3.34 16.19 -11.69
CA LEU A 267 3.98 14.87 -11.83
C LEU A 267 3.09 13.98 -12.72
N PRO A 268 3.61 13.44 -13.84
CA PRO A 268 2.85 12.56 -14.71
C PRO A 268 2.42 11.32 -13.91
N ALA A 269 1.12 11.23 -13.69
CA ALA A 269 0.45 10.17 -12.99
C ALA A 269 -0.04 9.13 -14.02
N GLN A 270 0.43 7.89 -13.94
CA GLN A 270 -0.21 6.81 -14.70
C GLN A 270 -1.48 6.37 -13.97
N LEU A 271 -2.60 6.65 -14.63
CA LEU A 271 -3.92 6.18 -14.26
C LEU A 271 -4.02 4.66 -14.48
N LEU A 272 -4.26 3.90 -13.41
CA LEU A 272 -4.65 2.48 -13.47
C LEU A 272 -6.16 2.34 -13.70
#